data_AF-A0A377TSD7-F1
#
_entry.id   AF-A0A377TSD7-F1
#
_cell.length_a   1.000
_cell.length_b   1.000
_cell.length_c   1.000
_cell.angle_alpha   90.00
_cell.angle_beta   90.00
_cell.angle_gamma   90.00
#
_symmetry.space_group_name_H-M   'P 1'
#
loop_
_entity.id
_entity.type
_entity.pdbx_description
1 polymer ?
#
loop_
_entity_poly.entity_id
_entity_poly.type
_entity_poly.pdbx_seq_one_letter_code
_entity_poly.pdbx_strand_id
1 'polypeptide(L)'
;MQELEKKREKQAQAKAKKERAAWRKRKAAVKPLRHWEDMTQRVVNDYIRERDHDLPCISCGTFETVQWEAGHYRSRGKASHLRYNEDNIHKQCHHCNVQMSGNQQQYRIGLVEKIGAERVEALENNNTPHRYTIEELEGIRPPLQRATPCAHKTTGGRMNQLAIERIREHWQKLRLCRHRGTVLVDYRILKNFVRIYQTLGETA
;
A
#
# COMPACT_ATOMS: atom_id res chain seq x y z
N MET A 1 13.26 11.52 -46.22
CA MET A 1 12.26 12.31 -45.45
C MET A 1 11.81 11.57 -44.19
N GLN A 2 11.22 10.38 -44.31
CA GLN A 2 10.72 9.59 -43.17
C GLN A 2 11.76 9.26 -42.07
N GLU A 3 13.03 9.06 -42.45
CA GLU A 3 14.09 8.74 -41.49
C GLU A 3 14.52 9.94 -40.63
N LEU A 4 14.44 11.15 -41.19
CA LEU A 4 14.70 12.40 -40.47
C LEU A 4 13.57 12.74 -39.52
N GLU A 5 12.31 12.47 -39.92
CA GLU A 5 11.13 12.60 -39.07
C GLU A 5 11.20 11.64 -37.87
N LYS A 6 11.51 10.36 -38.09
CA LYS A 6 11.75 9.39 -37.00
C LYS A 6 12.88 9.82 -36.06
N LYS A 7 13.96 10.42 -36.57
CA LYS A 7 15.05 10.98 -35.74
C LYS A 7 14.58 12.17 -34.89
N ARG A 8 13.78 13.09 -35.46
CA ARG A 8 13.20 14.24 -34.74
C ARG A 8 12.19 13.80 -33.67
N GLU A 9 11.36 12.80 -33.96
CA GLU A 9 10.43 12.22 -32.98
C GLU A 9 11.17 11.55 -31.82
N LYS A 10 12.21 10.75 -32.09
CA LYS A 10 13.05 10.14 -31.05
C LYS A 10 13.74 11.20 -30.18
N GLN A 11 14.23 12.29 -30.80
CA GLN A 11 14.83 13.42 -30.07
C GLN A 11 13.81 14.16 -29.19
N ALA A 12 12.59 14.41 -29.70
CA ALA A 12 11.51 15.03 -28.95
C ALA A 12 11.06 14.14 -27.76
N GLN A 13 10.92 12.83 -27.98
CA GLN A 13 10.60 11.87 -26.93
C GLN A 13 11.69 11.79 -25.85
N ALA A 14 12.97 11.81 -26.26
CA ALA A 14 14.11 11.82 -25.34
C ALA A 14 14.14 13.11 -24.51
N LYS A 15 13.89 14.27 -25.14
CA LYS A 15 13.79 15.57 -24.45
C LYS A 15 12.64 15.59 -23.45
N ALA A 16 11.45 15.15 -23.86
CA ALA A 16 10.30 15.02 -22.97
C ALA A 16 10.54 14.04 -21.80
N LYS A 17 11.28 12.94 -22.03
CA LYS A 17 11.67 12.00 -20.96
C LYS A 17 12.63 12.66 -19.96
N LYS A 18 13.61 13.43 -20.43
CA LYS A 18 14.55 14.19 -19.58
C LYS A 18 13.83 15.27 -18.77
N GLU A 19 12.94 16.04 -19.40
CA GLU A 19 12.13 17.06 -18.73
C GLU A 19 11.21 16.46 -17.67
N ARG A 20 10.53 15.34 -17.97
CA ARG A 20 9.75 14.59 -16.97
C ARG A 20 10.60 14.08 -15.81
N ALA A 21 11.83 13.62 -16.08
CA ALA A 21 12.75 13.17 -15.03
C ALA A 21 13.21 14.34 -14.14
N ALA A 22 13.58 15.47 -14.74
CA ALA A 22 13.94 16.68 -14.02
C ALA A 22 12.77 17.22 -13.18
N TRP A 23 11.56 17.24 -13.73
CA TRP A 23 10.34 17.59 -13.02
C TRP A 23 10.08 16.67 -11.82
N ARG A 24 10.24 15.36 -11.99
CA ARG A 24 10.12 14.39 -10.88
C ARG A 24 11.16 14.61 -9.79
N LYS A 25 12.42 14.91 -10.15
CA LYS A 25 13.48 15.23 -9.19
C LYS A 25 13.17 16.49 -8.38
N ARG A 26 12.74 17.58 -9.06
CA ARG A 26 12.30 18.81 -8.39
C ARG A 26 11.12 18.55 -7.44
N LYS A 27 10.13 17.79 -7.89
CA LYS A 27 8.98 17.42 -7.06
C LYS A 27 9.38 16.51 -5.89
N ALA A 28 10.40 15.68 -6.04
CA ALA A 28 10.93 14.84 -4.97
C ALA A 28 11.63 15.67 -3.89
N ALA A 29 12.44 16.65 -4.30
CA ALA A 29 13.20 17.51 -3.39
C ALA A 29 12.31 18.41 -2.50
N VAL A 30 11.13 18.81 -2.99
CA VAL A 30 10.20 19.67 -2.25
C VAL A 30 9.36 18.89 -1.22
N LYS A 31 9.31 17.56 -1.32
CA LYS A 31 8.46 16.75 -0.43
C LYS A 31 9.04 16.69 0.99
N PRO A 32 8.19 16.86 2.03
CA PRO A 32 8.64 16.75 3.42
C PRO A 32 9.02 15.30 3.78
N LEU A 33 9.86 15.12 4.81
CA LEU A 33 10.28 13.80 5.31
C LEU A 33 9.10 12.86 5.58
N ARG A 34 8.02 13.39 6.19
CA ARG A 34 6.77 12.64 6.46
C ARG A 34 6.23 11.93 5.23
N HIS A 35 6.32 12.54 4.05
CA HIS A 35 5.85 11.92 2.81
C HIS A 35 6.62 10.63 2.51
N TRP A 36 7.93 10.63 2.74
CA TRP A 36 8.79 9.48 2.52
C TRP A 36 8.54 8.40 3.57
N GLU A 37 8.32 8.78 4.82
CA GLU A 37 7.94 7.86 5.89
C GLU A 37 6.60 7.17 5.58
N ASP A 38 5.58 7.92 5.18
CA ASP A 38 4.26 7.38 4.82
C ASP A 38 4.35 6.44 3.62
N MET A 39 5.21 6.76 2.63
CA MET A 39 5.47 5.87 1.50
C MET A 39 6.16 4.58 1.92
N THR A 40 7.19 4.65 2.76
CA THR A 40 7.90 3.47 3.25
C THR A 40 6.99 2.61 4.13
N GLN A 41 6.17 3.23 4.98
CA GLN A 41 5.20 2.51 5.82
C GLN A 41 4.21 1.70 5.00
N ARG A 42 3.71 2.22 3.87
CA ARG A 42 2.80 1.46 2.99
C ARG A 42 3.47 0.21 2.45
N VAL A 43 4.69 0.35 1.95
CA VAL A 43 5.47 -0.78 1.41
C VAL A 43 5.73 -1.83 2.49
N VAL A 44 6.13 -1.41 3.70
CA VAL A 44 6.34 -2.31 4.83
C VAL A 44 5.04 -3.01 5.22
N ASN A 45 3.93 -2.28 5.30
CA ASN A 45 2.64 -2.88 5.64
C ASN A 45 2.21 -3.93 4.61
N ASP A 46 2.40 -3.66 3.32
CA ASP A 46 2.07 -4.61 2.27
C ASP A 46 2.96 -5.86 2.36
N TYR A 47 4.26 -5.69 2.62
CA TYR A 47 5.19 -6.81 2.84
C TYR A 47 4.79 -7.67 4.05
N ILE A 48 4.43 -7.07 5.19
CA ILE A 48 4.07 -7.83 6.38
C ILE A 48 2.79 -8.65 6.16
N ARG A 49 1.80 -8.09 5.44
CA ARG A 49 0.58 -8.83 5.08
C ARG A 49 0.87 -10.01 4.17
N GLU A 50 1.83 -9.85 3.25
CA GLU A 50 2.26 -10.93 2.35
C GLU A 50 3.05 -12.00 3.11
N ARG A 51 4.04 -11.60 3.92
CA ARG A 51 4.86 -12.47 4.75
C ARG A 51 4.01 -13.33 5.69
N ASP A 52 3.03 -12.72 6.33
CA ASP A 52 2.15 -13.38 7.31
C ASP A 52 0.81 -13.81 6.67
N HIS A 53 0.73 -13.99 5.35
CA HIS A 53 -0.52 -14.30 4.65
C HIS A 53 -1.23 -15.53 5.25
N ASP A 54 -0.49 -16.61 5.48
CA ASP A 54 -1.03 -17.89 5.96
C ASP A 54 -1.14 -17.98 7.50
N LEU A 55 -0.66 -16.97 8.22
CA LEU A 55 -0.71 -16.95 9.68
C LEU A 55 -2.03 -16.34 10.18
N PRO A 56 -2.55 -16.73 11.35
CA PRO A 56 -3.69 -16.05 11.94
C PRO A 56 -3.32 -14.67 12.48
N CYS A 57 -4.32 -13.92 12.95
CA CYS A 57 -4.08 -12.71 13.73
C CYS A 57 -3.19 -13.01 14.94
N ILE A 58 -2.09 -12.26 15.11
CA ILE A 58 -1.14 -12.48 16.22
C ILE A 58 -1.77 -12.35 17.61
N SER A 59 -2.84 -11.56 17.76
CA SER A 59 -3.46 -11.34 19.07
C SER A 59 -4.61 -12.31 19.38
N CYS A 60 -5.48 -12.62 18.43
CA CYS A 60 -6.69 -13.41 18.72
C CYS A 60 -6.75 -14.76 18.01
N GLY A 61 -5.78 -15.09 17.16
CA GLY A 61 -5.77 -16.35 16.44
C GLY A 61 -6.82 -16.47 15.33
N THR A 62 -7.61 -15.43 15.04
CA THR A 62 -8.62 -15.49 13.97
C THR A 62 -7.98 -15.55 12.58
N PHE A 63 -8.63 -16.26 11.66
CA PHE A 63 -8.35 -16.24 10.21
C PHE A 63 -9.35 -15.38 9.44
N GLU A 64 -10.37 -14.85 10.12
CA GLU A 64 -11.44 -14.07 9.51
C GLU A 64 -11.50 -12.68 10.12
N THR A 65 -11.54 -11.67 9.25
CA THR A 65 -11.72 -10.27 9.65
C THR A 65 -12.23 -9.45 8.47
N VAL A 66 -12.77 -8.27 8.77
CA VAL A 66 -13.19 -7.29 7.77
C VAL A 66 -12.01 -6.67 7.01
N GLN A 67 -10.87 -6.51 7.68
CA GLN A 67 -9.66 -5.91 7.11
C GLN A 67 -8.42 -6.37 7.87
N TRP A 68 -7.38 -6.74 7.11
CA TRP A 68 -6.06 -7.08 7.65
C TRP A 68 -5.16 -5.86 7.71
N GLU A 69 -4.50 -5.70 8.87
CA GLU A 69 -3.62 -4.58 9.15
C GLU A 69 -2.24 -5.08 9.59
N ALA A 70 -1.23 -4.23 9.44
CA ALA A 70 0.12 -4.47 9.95
C ALA A 70 0.21 -3.74 11.29
N GLY A 71 -0.04 -4.46 12.39
CA GLY A 71 -0.07 -3.91 13.73
C GLY A 71 1.33 -3.83 14.34
N HIS A 72 1.63 -2.72 15.02
CA HIS A 72 2.90 -2.51 15.73
C HIS A 72 2.75 -2.92 17.20
N TYR A 73 3.60 -3.83 17.69
CA TYR A 73 3.64 -4.17 19.12
C TYR A 73 4.02 -2.96 19.97
N ARG A 74 5.14 -2.29 19.65
CA ARG A 74 5.48 -0.98 20.19
C ARG A 74 5.06 0.09 19.19
N SER A 75 4.11 0.92 19.60
CA SER A 75 3.49 1.90 18.71
C SER A 75 4.51 2.88 18.12
N ARG A 76 4.24 3.34 16.89
CA ARG A 76 5.10 4.29 16.15
C ARG A 76 5.38 5.60 16.89
N GLY A 77 4.49 5.99 17.82
CA GLY A 77 4.65 7.20 18.63
C GLY A 77 5.53 6.99 19.86
N LYS A 78 5.51 5.79 20.46
CA LYS A 78 6.33 5.44 21.63
C LYS A 78 7.73 4.95 21.26
N ALA A 79 7.84 4.24 20.13
CA ALA A 79 9.09 3.66 19.65
C ALA A 79 9.26 3.94 18.15
N SER A 80 9.57 5.19 17.81
CA SER A 80 9.79 5.59 16.42
C SER A 80 10.96 4.83 15.80
N HIS A 81 12.01 4.52 16.55
CA HIS A 81 13.17 3.75 16.12
C HIS A 81 12.82 2.32 15.67
N LEU A 82 11.79 1.70 16.25
CA LEU A 82 11.34 0.35 15.91
C LEU A 82 10.26 0.32 14.79
N ARG A 83 10.01 1.45 14.12
CA ARG A 83 8.90 1.59 13.16
C ARG A 83 8.95 0.59 12.01
N TYR A 84 10.13 0.25 11.51
CA TYR A 84 10.33 -0.66 10.38
C TYR A 84 11.02 -1.97 10.78
N ASN A 85 11.15 -2.25 12.08
CA ASN A 85 11.70 -3.51 12.54
C ASN A 85 10.66 -4.63 12.32
N GLU A 86 11.04 -5.67 11.59
CA GLU A 86 10.17 -6.80 11.23
C GLU A 86 9.66 -7.59 12.45
N ASP A 87 10.38 -7.58 13.56
CA ASP A 87 9.96 -8.22 14.82
C ASP A 87 8.88 -7.43 15.55
N ASN A 88 8.78 -6.13 15.27
CA ASN A 88 7.81 -5.25 15.90
C ASN A 88 6.46 -5.22 15.14
N ILE A 89 6.42 -5.75 13.91
CA ILE A 89 5.27 -5.61 13.01
C ILE A 89 4.80 -6.99 12.56
N HIS A 90 3.52 -7.27 12.79
CA HIS A 90 2.89 -8.53 12.40
C HIS A 90 1.46 -8.30 11.93
N LYS A 91 0.90 -9.28 11.22
CA LYS A 91 -0.50 -9.24 10.79
C LYS A 91 -1.45 -9.24 11.98
N GLN A 92 -2.36 -8.28 11.99
CA GLN A 92 -3.39 -8.11 13.02
C GLN A 92 -4.74 -7.81 12.39
N CYS A 93 -5.82 -8.30 13.00
CA CYS A 93 -7.18 -8.01 12.56
C CYS A 93 -7.59 -6.58 12.97
N HIS A 94 -8.52 -5.98 12.22
CA HIS A 94 -9.00 -4.62 12.50
C HIS A 94 -9.58 -4.47 13.92
N HIS A 95 -10.29 -5.50 14.43
CA HIS A 95 -10.86 -5.49 15.77
C HIS A 95 -9.76 -5.37 16.86
N CYS A 96 -8.71 -6.20 16.80
CA CYS A 96 -7.63 -6.14 17.77
C CYS A 96 -6.76 -4.89 17.62
N ASN A 97 -6.44 -4.49 16.39
CA ASN A 97 -5.55 -3.34 16.18
C ASN A 97 -6.25 -2.01 16.52
N VAL A 98 -7.45 -1.78 15.98
CA VAL A 98 -8.12 -0.48 16.09
C VAL A 98 -9.06 -0.44 17.29
N GLN A 99 -9.95 -1.43 17.45
CA GLN A 99 -10.99 -1.37 18.47
C GLN A 99 -10.46 -1.72 19.88
N MET A 100 -9.45 -2.59 19.97
CA MET A 100 -8.78 -2.93 21.24
C MET A 100 -7.43 -2.24 21.43
N SER A 101 -7.13 -1.18 20.67
CA SER A 101 -5.88 -0.41 20.79
C SER A 101 -4.60 -1.28 20.75
N GLY A 102 -4.56 -2.26 19.84
CA GLY A 102 -3.42 -3.15 19.63
C GLY A 102 -3.45 -4.44 20.45
N ASN A 103 -4.41 -4.62 21.37
CA ASN A 103 -4.57 -5.83 22.21
C ASN A 103 -3.23 -6.35 22.78
N GLN A 104 -2.49 -5.46 23.47
CA GLN A 104 -1.07 -5.62 23.80
C GLN A 104 -0.73 -6.94 24.53
N GLN A 105 -1.55 -7.33 25.50
CA GLN A 105 -1.29 -8.52 26.31
C GLN A 105 -1.32 -9.78 25.45
N GLN A 106 -2.37 -9.93 24.63
CA GLN A 106 -2.50 -11.06 23.73
C GLN A 106 -1.48 -11.02 22.60
N TYR A 107 -1.16 -9.82 22.10
CA TYR A 107 -0.07 -9.64 21.14
C TYR A 107 1.25 -10.18 21.72
N ARG A 108 1.57 -9.85 22.99
CA ARG A 108 2.80 -10.33 23.64
C ARG A 108 2.87 -11.85 23.71
N ILE A 109 1.75 -12.52 24.03
CA ILE A 109 1.67 -13.99 24.07
C ILE A 109 2.04 -14.57 22.71
N GLY A 110 1.37 -14.13 21.63
CA GLY A 110 1.66 -14.61 20.27
C GLY A 110 3.07 -14.22 19.79
N LEU A 111 3.63 -13.11 20.28
CA LEU A 111 4.99 -12.71 19.96
C LEU A 111 6.03 -13.63 20.63
N VAL A 112 5.83 -13.98 21.90
CA VAL A 112 6.70 -14.93 22.61
C VAL A 112 6.71 -16.29 21.91
N GLU A 113 5.57 -16.74 21.40
CA GLU A 113 5.49 -17.99 20.63
C GLU A 113 6.21 -17.89 19.28
N LYS A 114 6.14 -16.75 18.59
CA LYS A 114 6.71 -16.57 17.24
C LYS A 114 8.21 -16.31 17.22
N ILE A 115 8.71 -15.43 18.11
CA ILE A 115 10.11 -14.98 18.11
C ILE A 115 10.90 -15.38 19.37
N GLY A 116 10.23 -15.91 20.40
CA GLY A 116 10.85 -16.27 21.67
C GLY A 116 10.91 -15.12 22.68
N ALA A 117 10.96 -15.46 23.97
CA ALA A 117 10.92 -14.50 25.08
C ALA A 117 12.10 -13.51 25.06
N GLU A 118 13.32 -13.97 24.78
CA GLU A 118 14.52 -13.13 24.75
C GLU A 118 14.42 -11.97 23.75
N ARG A 119 13.88 -12.24 22.55
CA ARG A 119 13.71 -11.21 21.51
C ARG A 119 12.59 -10.24 21.86
N VAL A 120 11.52 -10.72 22.50
CA VAL A 120 10.44 -9.86 23.02
C VAL A 120 10.99 -8.91 24.08
N GLU A 121 11.77 -9.41 25.03
CA GLU A 121 12.39 -8.59 26.07
C GLU A 121 13.37 -7.58 25.48
N ALA A 122 14.18 -7.98 24.49
CA ALA A 122 15.05 -7.05 23.78
C ALA A 122 14.25 -5.93 23.09
N LEU A 123 13.09 -6.26 22.51
CA LEU A 123 12.22 -5.29 21.86
C LEU A 123 11.57 -4.32 22.87
N GLU A 124 11.17 -4.82 24.03
CA GLU A 124 10.59 -4.05 25.13
C GLU A 124 11.61 -3.09 25.75
N ASN A 125 12.84 -3.54 25.93
CA ASN A 125 13.91 -2.79 26.59
C ASN A 125 14.71 -1.87 25.65
N ASN A 126 14.58 -2.03 24.33
CA ASN A 126 15.27 -1.16 23.39
C ASN A 126 14.67 0.25 23.38
N ASN A 127 15.39 1.22 23.94
CA ASN A 127 15.01 2.64 23.93
C ASN A 127 16.05 3.52 23.22
N THR A 128 16.82 2.96 22.29
CA THR A 128 17.82 3.73 21.55
C THR A 128 17.13 4.68 20.56
N PRO A 129 17.29 6.01 20.69
CA PRO A 129 16.67 6.94 19.77
C PRO A 129 17.29 6.79 18.37
N HIS A 130 16.44 6.71 17.34
CA HIS A 130 16.88 6.69 15.95
C HIS A 130 15.97 7.57 15.10
N ARG A 131 16.60 8.42 14.27
CA ARG A 131 15.91 9.33 13.38
C ARG A 131 16.22 8.95 11.94
N TYR A 132 15.19 8.45 11.25
CA TYR A 132 15.32 8.03 9.87
C TYR A 132 15.62 9.21 8.94
N THR A 133 16.61 8.99 8.07
CA THR A 133 16.95 9.86 6.96
C THR A 133 16.20 9.46 5.69
N ILE A 134 16.13 10.36 4.71
CA ILE A 134 15.48 10.04 3.43
C ILE A 134 16.20 8.88 2.74
N GLU A 135 17.52 8.84 2.80
CA GLU A 135 18.36 7.80 2.18
C GLU A 135 18.09 6.41 2.77
N GLU A 136 17.99 6.29 4.09
CA GLU A 136 17.60 5.03 4.76
C GLU A 136 16.20 4.59 4.35
N LEU A 137 15.24 5.53 4.31
CA LEU A 137 13.88 5.26 3.85
C LEU A 137 13.84 4.83 2.38
N GLU A 138 14.72 5.39 1.54
CA GLU A 138 14.90 4.96 0.15
C GLU A 138 15.50 3.56 0.08
N GLY A 139 16.40 3.18 0.99
CA GLY A 139 17.01 1.85 1.05
C GLY A 139 16.03 0.74 1.48
N ILE A 140 15.10 1.04 2.39
CA ILE A 140 14.11 0.07 2.89
C ILE A 140 13.06 -0.27 1.82
N ARG A 141 12.73 0.65 0.90
CA ARG A 141 11.67 0.46 -0.10
C ARG A 141 11.97 -0.58 -1.21
N PRO A 142 13.11 -0.55 -1.92
CA PRO A 142 13.38 -1.43 -3.05
C PRO A 142 13.40 -2.93 -2.72
N PRO A 143 13.94 -3.40 -1.58
CA PRO A 143 13.87 -4.82 -1.21
C PRO A 143 12.42 -5.29 -1.06
N LEU A 144 11.60 -4.49 -0.37
CA LEU A 144 10.22 -4.84 -0.03
C LEU A 144 9.25 -4.71 -1.23
N GLN A 145 9.51 -3.78 -2.16
CA GLN A 145 8.76 -3.64 -3.42
C GLN A 145 9.03 -4.78 -4.43
N ARG A 146 10.15 -5.49 -4.28
CA ARG A 146 10.45 -6.70 -5.06
C ARG A 146 9.81 -7.94 -4.45
N ALA A 147 9.77 -8.01 -3.11
CA ALA A 147 9.16 -9.11 -2.36
C ALA A 147 7.61 -9.09 -2.39
N THR A 148 7.01 -7.91 -2.54
CA THR A 148 5.57 -7.77 -2.81
C THR A 148 5.34 -7.77 -4.32
N PRO A 149 4.72 -8.81 -4.91
CA PRO A 149 4.10 -8.64 -6.21
C PRO A 149 3.10 -7.52 -6.02
N CYS A 150 3.31 -6.40 -6.72
CA CYS A 150 2.36 -5.31 -6.70
C CYS A 150 0.99 -5.88 -7.10
N ALA A 151 0.08 -6.06 -6.12
CA ALA A 151 -1.25 -6.65 -6.29
C ALA A 151 -2.20 -5.82 -7.16
N HIS A 152 -1.65 -4.92 -7.98
CA HIS A 152 -2.35 -4.08 -8.93
C HIS A 152 -1.45 -3.57 -10.07
N LYS A 153 -0.32 -4.25 -10.36
CA LYS A 153 0.18 -4.24 -11.74
C LYS A 153 -0.56 -5.33 -12.50
N THR A 154 -1.83 -5.08 -12.79
CA THR A 154 -2.48 -5.70 -13.94
C THR A 154 -1.64 -5.31 -15.15
N THR A 155 -0.69 -6.18 -15.49
CA THR A 155 -0.40 -6.56 -16.86
C THR A 155 -1.71 -6.46 -17.65
N GLY A 156 -1.70 -5.72 -18.76
CA GLY A 156 -2.87 -5.38 -19.57
C GLY A 156 -3.67 -6.61 -19.99
N GLY A 157 -4.51 -7.09 -19.08
CA GLY A 157 -5.43 -8.19 -19.23
C GLY A 157 -6.83 -7.61 -19.18
N ARG A 158 -7.60 -7.88 -20.23
CA ARG A 158 -9.01 -7.53 -20.35
C ARG A 158 -9.76 -8.06 -19.10
N MET A 159 -10.45 -7.18 -18.36
CA MET A 159 -11.26 -7.63 -17.22
C MET A 159 -12.30 -8.64 -17.70
N ASN A 160 -12.49 -9.73 -16.95
CA ASN A 160 -13.46 -10.78 -17.27
C ASN A 160 -14.89 -10.19 -17.30
N GLN A 161 -15.67 -10.53 -18.32
CA GLN A 161 -17.01 -10.00 -18.59
C GLN A 161 -17.95 -10.17 -17.38
N LEU A 162 -17.81 -11.28 -16.66
CA LEU A 162 -18.58 -11.59 -15.45
C LEU A 162 -18.30 -10.61 -14.28
N ALA A 163 -17.08 -10.09 -14.19
CA ALA A 163 -16.72 -9.09 -13.17
C ALA A 163 -17.37 -7.73 -13.49
N ILE A 164 -17.44 -7.36 -14.77
CA ILE A 164 -18.12 -6.15 -15.25
C ILE A 164 -19.62 -6.24 -14.95
N GLU A 165 -20.22 -7.40 -15.18
CA GLU A 165 -21.65 -7.64 -14.91
C GLU A 165 -21.99 -7.64 -13.42
N ARG A 166 -21.16 -8.23 -12.56
CA ARG A 166 -21.33 -8.12 -11.09
C ARG A 166 -21.28 -6.68 -10.60
N ILE A 167 -20.35 -5.88 -11.13
CA ILE A 167 -20.27 -4.46 -10.80
C ILE A 167 -21.54 -3.73 -11.25
N ARG A 168 -22.07 -4.04 -12.45
CA ARG A 168 -23.34 -3.47 -12.95
C ARG A 168 -24.54 -3.85 -12.10
N GLU A 169 -24.68 -5.11 -11.70
CA GLU A 169 -25.78 -5.58 -10.85
C GLU A 169 -25.74 -4.93 -9.46
N HIS A 170 -24.55 -4.87 -8.84
CA HIS A 170 -24.37 -4.20 -7.56
C HIS A 170 -24.76 -2.71 -7.65
N TRP A 171 -24.47 -2.07 -8.80
CA TRP A 171 -24.87 -0.70 -9.09
C TRP A 171 -26.37 -0.52 -9.35
N GLN A 172 -27.04 -1.46 -10.01
CA GLN A 172 -28.51 -1.44 -10.15
C GLN A 172 -29.20 -1.54 -8.79
N LYS A 173 -28.66 -2.35 -7.88
CA LYS A 173 -29.15 -2.45 -6.50
C LYS A 173 -28.94 -1.15 -5.72
N LEU A 174 -27.78 -0.49 -5.88
CA LEU A 174 -27.54 0.84 -5.30
C LEU A 174 -28.39 1.95 -5.95
N ARG A 175 -28.90 1.74 -7.17
CA ARG A 175 -29.80 2.66 -7.88
C ARG A 175 -31.20 2.71 -7.25
N LEU A 176 -31.67 1.60 -6.68
CA LEU A 176 -32.94 1.51 -5.95
C LEU A 176 -32.92 2.31 -4.63
N CYS A 177 -31.75 2.56 -4.05
CA CYS A 177 -31.60 3.23 -2.75
C CYS A 177 -31.38 4.76 -2.84
N ARG A 178 -31.69 5.43 -3.95
CA ARG A 178 -31.40 6.88 -4.13
C ARG A 178 -32.60 7.79 -3.85
N HIS A 179 -32.44 8.68 -2.87
CA HIS A 179 -33.28 9.88 -2.66
C HIS A 179 -32.74 11.08 -3.48
N ARG A 180 -33.62 11.97 -3.94
CA ARG A 180 -33.26 13.16 -4.75
C ARG A 180 -32.36 14.11 -3.94
N GLY A 181 -31.14 14.39 -4.43
CA GLY A 181 -30.27 15.46 -3.90
C GLY A 181 -28.79 15.13 -3.70
N THR A 182 -28.36 13.87 -3.82
CA THR A 182 -26.94 13.49 -3.60
C THR A 182 -26.13 13.54 -4.90
N VAL A 183 -25.27 14.54 -5.04
CA VAL A 183 -24.27 14.60 -6.12
C VAL A 183 -22.97 13.96 -5.60
N LEU A 184 -22.78 12.66 -5.89
CA LEU A 184 -21.54 11.95 -5.53
C LEU A 184 -20.42 12.24 -6.54
N VAL A 185 -19.33 12.83 -6.05
CA VAL A 185 -18.04 13.05 -6.74
C VAL A 185 -17.50 11.76 -7.37
N ASP A 186 -17.84 10.60 -6.80
CA ASP A 186 -17.46 9.26 -7.25
C ASP A 186 -17.99 8.90 -8.64
N TYR A 187 -19.11 9.49 -9.07
CA TYR A 187 -19.68 9.25 -10.40
C TYR A 187 -18.78 9.77 -11.53
N ARG A 188 -18.11 10.91 -11.34
CA ARG A 188 -17.18 11.46 -12.34
C ARG A 188 -15.91 10.61 -12.46
N ILE A 189 -15.42 10.07 -11.34
CA ILE A 189 -14.24 9.21 -11.31
C ILE A 189 -14.54 7.89 -12.03
N LEU A 190 -15.68 7.25 -11.72
CA LEU A 190 -16.06 5.99 -12.36
C LEU A 190 -16.45 6.15 -13.84
N LYS A 191 -17.15 7.24 -14.20
CA LYS A 191 -17.50 7.52 -15.60
C LYS A 191 -16.26 7.76 -16.46
N ASN A 192 -15.26 8.46 -15.92
CA ASN A 192 -13.96 8.59 -16.57
C ASN A 192 -13.23 7.25 -16.65
N PHE A 193 -13.30 6.43 -15.61
CA PHE A 193 -12.69 5.10 -15.59
C PHE A 193 -13.28 4.17 -16.68
N VAL A 194 -14.60 4.07 -16.78
CA VAL A 194 -15.29 3.28 -17.81
C VAL A 194 -15.00 3.81 -19.21
N ARG A 195 -15.04 5.15 -19.40
CA ARG A 195 -14.74 5.78 -20.69
C ARG A 195 -13.32 5.47 -21.17
N ILE A 196 -12.31 5.56 -20.28
CA ILE A 196 -10.92 5.24 -20.60
C ILE A 196 -10.78 3.79 -21.06
N TYR A 197 -11.43 2.85 -20.38
CA TYR A 197 -11.37 1.43 -20.75
C TYR A 197 -12.08 1.11 -22.08
N GLN A 198 -13.20 1.77 -22.39
CA GLN A 198 -13.88 1.61 -23.68
C GLN A 198 -13.01 2.10 -24.85
N THR A 199 -12.39 3.28 -24.71
CA THR A 199 -11.52 3.82 -25.75
C THR A 199 -10.23 3.01 -25.97
N LEU A 200 -9.79 2.26 -24.96
CA LEU A 200 -8.63 1.35 -25.06
C LEU A 200 -9.02 -0.02 -25.65
N GLY A 201 -10.29 -0.38 -25.66
CA GLY A 201 -10.80 -1.62 -26.26
C GLY A 201 -11.10 -1.50 -27.77
N GLU A 202 -11.22 -0.28 -28.30
CA GLU A 202 -11.51 -0.02 -29.72
C GLU A 202 -10.24 0.11 -30.59
N THR A 203 -9.05 0.11 -29.98
CA THR A 203 -7.76 0.31 -30.67
C THR A 203 -6.83 -0.91 -30.66
N ALA A 204 -7.38 -2.10 -30.40
CA ALA A 204 -6.66 -3.38 -30.44
C ALA A 204 -7.37 -4.39 -31.34
#